data_AF-S3D2T2-F1
#
_entry.id   AF-S3D2T2-F1
#
_cell.length_a   1.000
_cell.length_b   1.000
_cell.length_c   1.000
_cell.angle_alpha   90.00
_cell.angle_beta   90.00
_cell.angle_gamma   90.00
#
_symmetry.space_group_name_H-M   'P 1'
#
loop_
_entity.id
_entity.type
_entity.pdbx_description
1 polymer ?
#
loop_
_entity_poly.entity_id
_entity_poly.type
_entity_poly.pdbx_seq_one_letter_code
_entity_poly.pdbx_strand_id
1 'polypeptide(L)'
;MAPHNGLTHLKEYDIKDSNVELIGSDIDHRVKYASAATEPAWNNGVVGAREGLFVWRIEDFQVVPIRSSDVGVFYDGDSYIVLNSYKVGRDADKLGHEIFFWLGAHTSQDEAGTAAYKTVELDEFLKGSATQHRELQASPSSAFLELFPRRITIRRGGVATGFTHVDETVEESRATQKQPLLLLRVFKQPGARTDGGIVVHEVPAQSSSLDDGDVFVLDSGNTNHTVYVWQGRRCQPMEKLKAAEVAQDLITPAHTGGVQVLAQDEGRSGIVARLLDEAAGKVDASEGAPASYASARPVASTRHAAQSSGNTGRPQKLWRLSDASGSLSFDLIQEGMASLNNFDSNDVFLWDDAGRDVWVWEGRGASATERSQWLQVAQAYVRHLAGSGGDSYGSAYLTPVAKVRDGYESPAFLQSLQTSVY
;
A
#
# COMPACT_ATOMS: atom_id res chain seq x y z
N MET A 1 53.26 -12.62 -21.67
CA MET A 1 52.26 -11.67 -21.12
C MET A 1 50.98 -12.43 -20.91
N ALA A 2 50.53 -12.57 -19.66
CA ALA A 2 49.19 -13.02 -19.35
C ALA A 2 48.65 -12.11 -18.24
N PRO A 3 47.46 -11.51 -18.46
CA PRO A 3 46.57 -11.25 -17.34
C PRO A 3 45.13 -11.58 -17.72
N HIS A 4 44.63 -12.74 -17.29
CA HIS A 4 43.20 -12.94 -17.03
C HIS A 4 43.01 -12.79 -15.52
N ASN A 5 43.04 -11.54 -15.05
CA ASN A 5 42.60 -11.20 -13.70
C ASN A 5 41.17 -10.66 -13.80
N GLY A 6 40.22 -11.30 -13.11
CA GLY A 6 38.93 -10.66 -12.82
C GLY A 6 37.66 -11.50 -12.94
N LEU A 7 37.71 -12.83 -12.93
CA LEU A 7 36.51 -13.64 -12.74
C LEU A 7 36.75 -14.62 -11.59
N THR A 8 36.63 -14.12 -10.35
CA THR A 8 36.39 -14.99 -9.21
C THR A 8 34.96 -15.51 -9.35
N HIS A 9 34.80 -16.77 -9.74
CA HIS A 9 33.54 -17.47 -9.52
C HIS A 9 33.19 -17.34 -8.03
N LEU A 10 32.01 -16.79 -7.73
CA LEU A 10 31.43 -16.90 -6.39
C LEU A 10 31.47 -18.38 -6.01
N LYS A 11 31.94 -18.68 -4.80
CA LYS A 11 31.97 -20.04 -4.24
C LYS A 11 30.58 -20.64 -4.45
N GLU A 12 30.48 -21.77 -5.15
CA GLU A 12 29.21 -22.48 -5.31
C GLU A 12 28.62 -22.73 -3.93
N TYR A 13 27.44 -22.14 -3.70
CA TYR A 13 26.71 -22.27 -2.44
C TYR A 13 26.14 -23.68 -2.39
N ASP A 14 26.69 -24.53 -1.53
CA ASP A 14 26.14 -25.86 -1.28
C ASP A 14 24.86 -25.71 -0.46
N ILE A 15 23.72 -25.83 -1.14
CA ILE A 15 22.38 -25.75 -0.54
C ILE A 15 22.19 -26.79 0.58
N LYS A 16 23.01 -27.84 0.64
CA LYS A 16 22.94 -28.87 1.70
C LYS A 16 23.52 -28.42 3.05
N ASP A 17 24.32 -27.36 3.09
CA ASP A 17 24.85 -26.74 4.33
C ASP A 17 24.03 -25.54 4.80
N SER A 18 22.95 -25.20 4.08
CA SER A 18 21.99 -24.19 4.52
C SER A 18 21.18 -24.76 5.68
N ASN A 19 21.38 -24.27 6.90
CA ASN A 19 20.61 -24.60 8.10
C ASN A 19 19.14 -24.11 8.01
N VAL A 20 18.40 -24.62 7.02
CA VAL A 20 16.96 -24.36 6.81
C VAL A 20 16.12 -25.04 7.90
N GLU A 21 16.68 -26.03 8.62
CA GLU A 21 16.00 -26.77 9.70
C GLU A 21 15.62 -25.91 10.93
N LEU A 22 16.18 -24.71 11.07
CA LEU A 22 15.94 -23.85 12.24
C LEU A 22 14.98 -22.69 12.00
N ILE A 23 14.48 -22.50 10.78
CA ILE A 23 13.54 -21.41 10.47
C ILE A 23 12.25 -21.60 11.27
N GLY A 24 11.92 -20.63 12.15
CA GLY A 24 10.78 -20.71 13.08
C GLY A 24 11.04 -21.44 14.40
N SER A 25 12.29 -21.81 14.69
CA SER A 25 12.73 -22.34 16.00
C SER A 25 13.02 -21.21 17.00
N ASP A 26 13.07 -21.52 18.29
CA ASP A 26 13.47 -20.56 19.34
C ASP A 26 14.85 -19.92 19.08
N ILE A 27 15.74 -20.64 18.38
CA ILE A 27 17.06 -20.14 18.02
C ILE A 27 16.95 -19.09 16.91
N ASP A 28 16.12 -19.32 15.90
CA ASP A 28 15.85 -18.36 14.82
C ASP A 28 15.15 -17.11 15.36
N HIS A 29 14.17 -17.26 16.25
CA HIS A 29 13.55 -16.14 16.98
C HIS A 29 14.59 -15.33 17.78
N ARG A 30 15.49 -15.99 18.51
CA ARG A 30 16.57 -15.31 19.26
C ARG A 30 17.56 -14.58 18.36
N VAL A 31 17.93 -15.15 17.22
CA VAL A 31 18.84 -14.51 16.25
C VAL A 31 18.18 -13.30 15.60
N LYS A 32 16.91 -13.43 15.20
CA LYS A 32 16.10 -12.32 14.67
C LYS A 32 15.93 -11.21 15.71
N TYR A 33 15.62 -11.56 16.95
CA TYR A 33 15.53 -10.59 18.04
C TYR A 33 16.85 -9.87 18.28
N ALA A 34 17.99 -10.60 18.25
CA ALA A 34 19.30 -9.99 18.40
C ALA A 34 19.61 -9.00 17.26
N SER A 35 19.28 -9.34 16.01
CA SER A 35 19.35 -8.41 14.87
C SER A 35 18.47 -7.18 15.08
N ALA A 36 17.21 -7.41 15.44
CA ALA A 36 16.22 -6.36 15.67
C ALA A 36 16.61 -5.41 16.81
N ALA A 37 17.20 -5.94 17.90
CA ALA A 37 17.66 -5.14 19.03
C ALA A 37 18.85 -4.22 18.66
N THR A 38 19.58 -4.54 17.59
CA THR A 38 20.69 -3.72 17.10
C THR A 38 20.30 -2.75 16.00
N GLU A 39 19.12 -2.91 15.39
CA GLU A 39 18.61 -2.02 14.35
C GLU A 39 18.27 -0.64 14.95
N PRO A 40 18.98 0.43 14.53
CA PRO A 40 18.76 1.78 15.07
C PRO A 40 17.34 2.30 14.87
N ALA A 41 16.65 1.86 13.80
CA ALA A 41 15.27 2.28 13.53
C ALA A 41 14.29 1.89 14.65
N TRP A 42 14.50 0.72 15.26
CA TRP A 42 13.66 0.19 16.35
C TRP A 42 14.19 0.63 17.71
N ASN A 43 15.51 0.61 17.90
CA ASN A 43 16.13 0.82 19.20
C ASN A 43 16.36 2.31 19.54
N ASN A 44 15.32 3.13 19.40
CA ASN A 44 15.34 4.56 19.69
C ASN A 44 14.69 4.91 21.05
N GLY A 45 14.28 3.91 21.84
CA GLY A 45 13.62 4.08 23.14
C GLY A 45 12.16 4.52 23.07
N VAL A 46 11.57 4.54 21.87
CA VAL A 46 10.19 5.01 21.62
C VAL A 46 9.32 3.88 21.06
N VAL A 47 9.84 3.13 20.09
CA VAL A 47 9.15 1.99 19.46
C VAL A 47 8.82 0.93 20.51
N GLY A 48 7.57 0.47 20.54
CA GLY A 48 7.08 -0.51 21.53
C GLY A 48 6.87 0.04 22.95
N ALA A 49 7.27 1.28 23.23
CA ALA A 49 7.17 1.89 24.57
C ALA A 49 6.07 2.96 24.67
N ARG A 50 5.67 3.59 23.56
CA ARG A 50 4.58 4.57 23.54
C ARG A 50 3.69 4.43 22.31
N GLU A 51 2.47 4.92 22.43
CA GLU A 51 1.56 5.06 21.29
C GLU A 51 2.10 6.07 20.27
N GLY A 52 1.81 5.83 18.99
CA GLY A 52 2.27 6.69 17.90
C GLY A 52 2.28 6.00 16.54
N LEU A 53 2.38 6.83 15.50
CA LEU A 53 2.59 6.41 14.13
C LEU A 53 4.06 6.64 13.76
N PHE A 54 4.74 5.58 13.35
CA PHE A 54 6.13 5.61 12.94
C PHE A 54 6.23 5.15 11.49
N VAL A 55 6.98 5.87 10.68
CA VAL A 55 7.10 5.60 9.25
C VAL A 55 8.56 5.60 8.86
N TRP A 56 8.97 4.56 8.15
CA TRP A 56 10.30 4.40 7.61
C TRP A 56 10.21 4.09 6.13
N ARG A 57 11.18 4.60 5.38
CA ARG A 57 11.43 4.26 3.99
C ARG A 57 12.60 3.28 3.91
N ILE A 58 12.54 2.35 2.98
CA ILE A 58 13.68 1.49 2.66
C ILE A 58 14.60 2.23 1.70
N GLU A 59 15.86 2.37 2.07
CA GLU A 59 16.91 3.00 1.25
C GLU A 59 18.17 2.14 1.32
N ASP A 60 18.64 1.60 0.20
CA ASP A 60 19.86 0.76 0.15
C ASP A 60 19.93 -0.32 1.24
N PHE A 61 18.87 -1.13 1.36
CA PHE A 61 18.69 -2.16 2.40
C PHE A 61 18.58 -1.65 3.87
N GLN A 62 18.54 -0.34 4.08
CA GLN A 62 18.42 0.28 5.40
C GLN A 62 16.99 0.74 5.69
N VAL A 63 16.64 0.79 6.97
CA VAL A 63 15.37 1.32 7.46
C VAL A 63 15.56 2.77 7.89
N VAL A 64 15.16 3.72 7.04
CA VAL A 64 15.41 5.15 7.25
C VAL A 64 14.13 5.84 7.71
N PRO A 65 14.11 6.51 8.89
CA PRO A 65 12.93 7.23 9.35
C PRO A 65 12.64 8.42 8.43
N ILE A 66 11.39 8.57 7.99
CA ILE A 66 11.03 9.71 7.16
C ILE A 66 10.86 10.98 8.01
N ARG A 67 10.97 12.14 7.36
CA ARG A 67 10.72 13.42 8.03
C ARG A 67 9.25 13.52 8.41
N SER A 68 8.95 14.16 9.53
CA SER A 68 7.57 14.34 9.99
C SER A 68 6.68 15.09 8.99
N SER A 69 7.26 15.95 8.13
CA SER A 69 6.56 16.64 7.05
C SER A 69 6.09 15.72 5.93
N ASP A 70 6.73 14.57 5.77
CA ASP A 70 6.54 13.66 4.65
C ASP A 70 5.62 12.49 5.03
N VAL A 71 5.17 12.42 6.29
CA VAL A 71 4.22 11.41 6.76
C VAL A 71 2.91 11.52 5.95
N GLY A 72 2.54 10.41 5.30
CA GLY A 72 1.40 10.34 4.38
C GLY A 72 1.76 10.60 2.92
N VAL A 73 3.03 10.86 2.60
CA VAL A 73 3.57 10.90 1.23
C VAL A 73 4.36 9.63 0.95
N PHE A 74 3.99 8.93 -0.12
CA PHE A 74 4.61 7.70 -0.57
C PHE A 74 5.03 7.85 -2.03
N TYR A 75 6.18 7.27 -2.37
CA TYR A 75 6.73 7.28 -3.72
C TYR A 75 6.55 5.92 -4.38
N ASP A 76 6.04 5.89 -5.60
CA ASP A 76 5.69 4.65 -6.29
C ASP A 76 6.89 3.75 -6.62
N GLY A 77 8.11 4.29 -6.62
CA GLY A 77 9.36 3.56 -6.78
C GLY A 77 9.96 3.00 -5.49
N ASP A 78 9.37 3.25 -4.32
CA ASP A 78 9.96 2.90 -3.03
C ASP A 78 9.15 1.83 -2.27
N SER A 79 9.72 1.31 -1.17
CA SER A 79 9.00 0.52 -0.17
C SER A 79 9.07 1.17 1.21
N TYR A 80 8.03 0.99 2.03
CA TYR A 80 7.92 1.62 3.35
C TYR A 80 7.48 0.62 4.42
N ILE A 81 7.86 0.89 5.66
CA ILE A 81 7.32 0.25 6.87
C ILE A 81 6.61 1.32 7.69
N VAL A 82 5.37 1.03 8.09
CA VAL A 82 4.55 1.90 8.93
C VAL A 82 4.15 1.11 10.16
N LEU A 83 4.51 1.58 11.36
CA LEU A 83 4.06 1.02 12.62
C LEU A 83 3.03 1.95 13.25
N ASN A 84 1.84 1.43 13.50
CA ASN A 84 0.85 2.04 14.36
C ASN A 84 0.87 1.35 15.74
N SER A 85 1.18 2.11 16.78
CA SER A 85 1.09 1.65 18.18
C SER A 85 -0.02 2.39 18.90
N TYR A 86 -0.95 1.65 19.51
CA TYR A 86 -2.14 2.22 20.17
C TYR A 86 -2.41 1.51 21.50
N LYS A 87 -3.12 2.18 22.41
CA LYS A 87 -3.51 1.60 23.69
C LYS A 87 -4.63 0.57 23.52
N VAL A 88 -4.48 -0.58 24.19
CA VAL A 88 -5.45 -1.67 24.15
C VAL A 88 -6.23 -1.74 25.46
N GLY A 89 -7.55 -1.54 25.36
CA GLY A 89 -8.45 -1.64 26.50
C GLY A 89 -8.35 -0.46 27.47
N ARG A 90 -8.61 -0.71 28.76
CA ARG A 90 -8.51 0.31 29.83
C ARG A 90 -7.16 0.31 30.55
N ASP A 91 -6.33 -0.68 30.25
CA ASP A 91 -4.97 -0.75 30.79
C ASP A 91 -4.09 0.21 30.00
N ALA A 92 -3.60 1.24 30.66
CA ALA A 92 -2.83 2.31 30.00
C ALA A 92 -1.46 1.82 29.51
N ASP A 93 -0.96 0.71 30.05
CA ASP A 93 0.39 0.20 29.79
C ASP A 93 0.42 -0.90 28.70
N LYS A 94 -0.74 -1.44 28.31
CA LYS A 94 -0.81 -2.43 27.22
C LYS A 94 -0.95 -1.75 25.87
N LEU A 95 0.05 -1.92 25.01
CA LEU A 95 0.02 -1.47 23.62
C LEU A 95 -0.35 -2.63 22.67
N GLY A 96 -1.11 -2.28 21.65
CA GLY A 96 -1.35 -3.06 20.45
C GLY A 96 -0.54 -2.46 19.31
N HIS A 97 -0.08 -3.32 18.41
CA HIS A 97 0.81 -2.94 17.32
C HIS A 97 0.26 -3.46 15.99
N GLU A 98 0.28 -2.61 14.98
CA GLU A 98 0.00 -2.97 13.59
C GLU A 98 1.16 -2.48 12.73
N ILE A 99 1.81 -3.39 12.03
CA ILE A 99 2.90 -3.10 11.09
C ILE A 99 2.36 -3.26 9.68
N PHE A 100 2.46 -2.20 8.87
CA PHE A 100 2.10 -2.20 7.48
C PHE A 100 3.36 -2.04 6.65
N PHE A 101 3.62 -2.97 5.73
CA PHE A 101 4.67 -2.77 4.73
C PHE A 101 4.05 -2.46 3.38
N TRP A 102 4.35 -1.26 2.90
CA TRP A 102 3.81 -0.72 1.67
C TRP A 102 4.78 -0.98 0.53
N LEU A 103 4.25 -1.48 -0.58
CA LEU A 103 4.98 -1.75 -1.81
C LEU A 103 4.48 -0.81 -2.92
N GLY A 104 5.38 0.05 -3.39
CA GLY A 104 5.13 0.92 -4.54
C GLY A 104 4.91 0.13 -5.81
N ALA A 105 4.20 0.74 -6.78
CA ALA A 105 3.93 0.07 -8.06
C ALA A 105 5.20 -0.22 -8.88
N HIS A 106 6.26 0.54 -8.65
CA HIS A 106 7.56 0.48 -9.32
C HIS A 106 8.72 0.19 -8.35
N THR A 107 8.43 -0.27 -7.13
CA THR A 107 9.48 -0.62 -6.16
C THR A 107 10.33 -1.79 -6.65
N SER A 108 11.61 -1.74 -6.31
CA SER A 108 12.57 -2.78 -6.69
C SER A 108 12.39 -4.06 -5.85
N GLN A 109 12.90 -5.18 -6.38
CA GLN A 109 12.77 -6.48 -5.70
C GLN A 109 13.51 -6.51 -4.36
N ASP A 110 14.67 -5.87 -4.28
CA ASP A 110 15.46 -5.77 -3.06
C ASP A 110 14.79 -4.91 -2.00
N GLU A 111 14.22 -3.77 -2.36
CA GLU A 111 13.44 -2.95 -1.42
C GLU A 111 12.21 -3.69 -0.90
N ALA A 112 11.44 -4.32 -1.79
CA ALA A 112 10.26 -5.11 -1.41
C ALA A 112 10.63 -6.27 -0.49
N GLY A 113 11.73 -6.98 -0.81
CA GLY A 113 12.27 -8.06 0.02
C GLY A 113 12.74 -7.57 1.38
N THR A 114 13.42 -6.42 1.41
CA THR A 114 13.88 -5.78 2.65
C THR A 114 12.72 -5.34 3.52
N ALA A 115 11.70 -4.70 2.96
CA ALA A 115 10.51 -4.28 3.70
C ALA A 115 9.79 -5.47 4.36
N ALA A 116 9.63 -6.56 3.61
CA ALA A 116 9.03 -7.79 4.13
C ALA A 116 9.89 -8.42 5.25
N TYR A 117 11.20 -8.52 5.05
CA TYR A 117 12.12 -9.07 6.05
C TYR A 117 12.15 -8.22 7.33
N LYS A 118 12.30 -6.90 7.17
CA LYS A 118 12.36 -5.93 8.28
C LYS A 118 11.04 -5.81 9.04
N THR A 119 9.91 -6.10 8.40
CA THR A 119 8.61 -6.21 9.09
C THR A 119 8.58 -7.38 10.06
N VAL A 120 9.13 -8.53 9.67
CA VAL A 120 9.25 -9.70 10.57
C VAL A 120 10.24 -9.41 11.70
N GLU A 121 11.35 -8.74 11.39
CA GLU A 121 12.33 -8.29 12.38
C GLU A 121 11.69 -7.33 13.41
N LEU A 122 10.89 -6.36 12.97
CA LEU A 122 10.18 -5.42 13.84
C LEU A 122 9.12 -6.13 14.70
N ASP A 123 8.36 -7.08 14.15
CA ASP A 123 7.42 -7.86 14.95
C ASP A 123 8.15 -8.66 16.05
N GLU A 124 9.29 -9.26 15.73
CA GLU A 124 10.12 -9.95 16.72
C GLU A 124 10.62 -8.98 17.82
N PHE A 125 11.04 -7.77 17.45
CA PHE A 125 11.37 -6.71 18.42
C PHE A 125 10.20 -6.40 19.37
N LEU A 126 8.98 -6.41 18.82
CA LEU A 126 7.72 -6.24 19.55
C LEU A 126 7.20 -7.56 20.17
N LYS A 127 8.06 -8.59 20.28
CA LYS A 127 7.78 -9.89 20.90
C LYS A 127 6.68 -10.70 20.20
N GLY A 128 6.51 -10.49 18.89
CA GLY A 128 5.52 -11.21 18.07
C GLY A 128 4.09 -10.82 18.38
N SER A 129 3.86 -9.59 18.86
CA SER A 129 2.54 -9.09 19.26
C SER A 129 1.88 -8.23 18.19
N ALA A 130 2.57 -7.95 17.08
CA ALA A 130 2.06 -7.06 16.04
C ALA A 130 1.26 -7.81 14.97
N THR A 131 0.16 -7.20 14.52
CA THR A 131 -0.52 -7.62 13.30
C THR A 131 0.26 -7.10 12.11
N GLN A 132 0.55 -7.95 11.13
CA GLN A 132 1.37 -7.59 9.95
C GLN A 132 0.48 -7.45 8.73
N HIS A 133 0.55 -6.34 8.02
CA HIS A 133 -0.26 -6.02 6.85
C HIS A 133 0.62 -5.83 5.62
N ARG A 134 0.28 -6.53 4.53
CA ARG A 134 0.88 -6.31 3.21
C ARG A 134 0.05 -5.30 2.43
N GLU A 135 0.61 -4.13 2.20
CA GLU A 135 -0.07 -3.03 1.52
C GLU A 135 0.47 -2.83 0.11
N LEU A 136 -0.42 -2.86 -0.88
CA LEU A 136 -0.08 -2.56 -2.27
C LEU A 136 -0.55 -1.16 -2.63
N GLN A 137 0.28 -0.39 -3.33
CA GLN A 137 -0.14 0.90 -3.89
C GLN A 137 -1.45 0.80 -4.68
N ALA A 138 -1.59 -0.27 -5.47
CA ALA A 138 -2.76 -0.48 -6.33
C ALA A 138 -4.04 -0.80 -5.54
N SER A 139 -3.97 -1.21 -4.28
CA SER A 139 -5.14 -1.50 -3.46
C SER A 139 -4.80 -1.45 -1.95
N PRO A 140 -4.59 -0.25 -1.38
CA PRO A 140 -4.35 -0.10 0.05
C PRO A 140 -5.58 -0.51 0.86
N SER A 141 -5.37 -1.16 2.00
CA SER A 141 -6.43 -1.55 2.92
C SER A 141 -7.12 -0.33 3.54
N SER A 142 -8.36 -0.54 4.00
CA SER A 142 -9.08 0.50 4.74
C SER A 142 -8.36 0.89 6.03
N ALA A 143 -7.80 -0.09 6.75
CA ALA A 143 -7.01 0.11 7.95
C ALA A 143 -5.80 1.02 7.69
N PHE A 144 -5.06 0.80 6.59
CA PHE A 144 -3.92 1.63 6.23
C PHE A 144 -4.33 3.07 5.90
N LEU A 145 -5.42 3.26 5.14
CA LEU A 145 -5.91 4.60 4.79
C LEU A 145 -6.39 5.40 6.02
N GLU A 146 -6.87 4.73 7.07
CA GLU A 146 -7.31 5.36 8.32
C GLU A 146 -6.16 5.93 9.15
N LEU A 147 -4.93 5.42 8.97
CA LEU A 147 -3.74 5.98 9.62
C LEU A 147 -3.43 7.42 9.16
N PHE A 148 -3.94 7.80 7.98
CA PHE A 148 -3.69 9.10 7.34
C PHE A 148 -4.99 9.88 7.16
N PRO A 149 -5.63 10.36 8.25
CA PRO A 149 -6.96 10.99 8.20
C PRO A 149 -7.00 12.27 7.36
N ARG A 150 -5.84 12.91 7.14
CA ARG A 150 -5.75 14.05 6.21
C ARG A 150 -5.86 13.60 4.75
N ARG A 151 -4.94 12.75 4.31
CA ARG A 151 -4.85 12.17 2.97
C ARG A 151 -3.62 11.27 2.91
N ILE A 152 -3.64 10.32 1.98
CA ILE A 152 -2.42 9.73 1.44
C ILE A 152 -2.08 10.42 0.12
N THR A 153 -0.80 10.70 -0.11
CA THR A 153 -0.28 11.27 -1.36
C THR A 153 0.69 10.28 -1.98
N ILE A 154 0.41 9.81 -3.19
CA ILE A 154 1.28 8.90 -3.95
C ILE A 154 1.92 9.71 -5.08
N ARG A 155 3.25 9.77 -5.07
CA ARG A 155 4.09 10.54 -6.00
C ARG A 155 4.90 9.59 -6.89
N ARG A 156 5.30 10.08 -8.06
CA ARG A 156 6.19 9.32 -8.96
C ARG A 156 7.65 9.44 -8.53
N GLY A 157 8.41 8.39 -8.80
CA GLY A 157 9.85 8.33 -8.55
C GLY A 157 10.17 7.61 -7.24
N GLY A 158 11.36 7.83 -6.72
CA GLY A 158 11.86 7.12 -5.55
C GLY A 158 13.32 7.45 -5.26
N VAL A 159 13.93 6.70 -4.33
CA VAL A 159 15.37 6.74 -4.06
C VAL A 159 16.12 5.88 -5.07
N ALA A 160 17.40 6.18 -5.27
CA ALA A 160 18.29 5.29 -6.02
C ALA A 160 18.37 3.94 -5.33
N THR A 161 18.32 2.85 -6.09
CA THR A 161 18.38 1.51 -5.51
C THR A 161 19.83 1.08 -5.30
N GLY A 162 20.04 0.10 -4.42
CA GLY A 162 21.34 -0.50 -4.19
C GLY A 162 21.88 -1.31 -5.38
N PHE A 163 21.09 -1.47 -6.46
CA PHE A 163 21.46 -2.24 -7.65
C PHE A 163 21.39 -1.47 -8.98
N THR A 164 20.70 -0.32 -9.06
CA THR A 164 20.58 0.46 -10.31
C THR A 164 20.31 1.95 -10.04
N HIS A 165 20.91 2.83 -10.85
CA HIS A 165 20.71 4.28 -10.78
C HIS A 165 19.30 4.73 -11.22
N VAL A 166 18.79 5.79 -10.57
CA VAL A 166 17.51 6.47 -10.83
C VAL A 166 17.37 6.86 -12.30
N ASP A 167 16.18 6.66 -12.86
CA ASP A 167 15.81 6.91 -14.27
C ASP A 167 16.48 8.16 -14.88
N GLU A 168 17.21 7.95 -15.98
CA GLU A 168 17.90 8.96 -16.81
C GLU A 168 16.98 10.13 -17.24
N THR A 169 15.66 9.93 -17.18
CA THR A 169 14.62 10.92 -17.54
C THR A 169 14.60 12.15 -16.62
N VAL A 170 14.98 12.03 -15.34
CA VAL A 170 15.06 13.19 -14.42
C VAL A 170 16.24 14.10 -14.77
N GLU A 171 17.35 13.51 -15.19
CA GLU A 171 18.56 14.24 -15.61
C GLU A 171 18.37 14.89 -17.00
N GLU A 172 17.70 14.23 -17.95
CA GLU A 172 17.33 14.83 -19.23
C GLU A 172 16.32 16.00 -19.09
N SER A 173 15.38 15.90 -18.13
CA SER A 173 14.42 16.97 -17.80
C SER A 173 15.11 18.18 -17.16
N ARG A 174 16.16 17.95 -16.35
CA ARG A 174 17.02 19.01 -15.82
C ARG A 174 17.86 19.67 -16.90
N ALA A 175 18.33 18.91 -17.89
CA ALA A 175 19.13 19.41 -19.00
C ALA A 175 18.33 20.30 -19.99
N THR A 176 17.01 20.11 -20.09
CA THR A 176 16.13 20.84 -21.03
C THR A 176 15.39 22.04 -20.43
N GLN A 177 15.56 22.36 -19.14
CA GLN A 177 14.85 23.45 -18.42
C GLN A 177 13.31 23.43 -18.49
N LYS A 178 12.71 22.39 -19.10
CA LYS A 178 11.26 22.16 -19.12
C LYS A 178 10.94 21.34 -17.88
N GLN A 179 10.51 21.99 -16.79
CA GLN A 179 9.93 21.24 -15.69
C GLN A 179 8.63 20.59 -16.20
N PRO A 180 8.49 19.25 -16.10
CA PRO A 180 7.27 18.58 -16.53
C PRO A 180 6.10 19.07 -15.68
N LEU A 181 4.92 19.21 -16.29
CA LEU A 181 3.69 19.53 -15.56
C LEU A 181 3.44 18.46 -14.49
N LEU A 182 3.03 18.87 -13.29
CA LEU A 182 2.62 17.95 -12.23
C LEU A 182 1.09 17.90 -12.20
N LEU A 183 0.53 16.72 -12.45
CA LEU A 183 -0.92 16.49 -12.38
C LEU A 183 -1.24 15.53 -11.23
N LEU A 184 -1.97 16.02 -10.23
CA LEU A 184 -2.44 15.24 -9.09
C LEU A 184 -3.94 15.00 -9.19
N ARG A 185 -4.35 13.74 -9.18
CA ARG A 185 -5.76 13.34 -9.07
C ARG A 185 -6.15 13.20 -7.60
N VAL A 186 -7.21 13.86 -7.18
CA VAL A 186 -7.74 13.88 -5.81
C VAL A 186 -9.10 13.19 -5.81
N PHE A 187 -9.22 12.10 -5.06
CA PHE A 187 -10.42 11.29 -5.02
C PHE A 187 -10.64 10.61 -3.67
N LYS A 188 -11.90 10.33 -3.31
CA LYS A 188 -12.22 9.51 -2.14
C LYS A 188 -12.21 8.03 -2.52
N GLN A 189 -11.41 7.24 -1.82
CA GLN A 189 -11.36 5.81 -2.02
C GLN A 189 -12.66 5.15 -1.58
N PRO A 190 -13.33 4.38 -2.45
CA PRO A 190 -14.59 3.73 -2.10
C PRO A 190 -14.39 2.70 -1.00
N GLY A 191 -15.29 2.69 -0.03
CA GLY A 191 -15.25 1.78 1.11
C GLY A 191 -14.35 2.24 2.25
N ALA A 192 -13.61 3.35 2.11
CA ALA A 192 -12.96 3.99 3.24
C ALA A 192 -14.00 4.69 4.14
N ARG A 193 -13.69 4.82 5.44
CA ARG A 193 -14.58 5.44 6.43
C ARG A 193 -14.79 6.94 6.17
N THR A 194 -15.74 7.53 6.89
CA THR A 194 -16.22 8.91 6.68
C THR A 194 -15.12 9.98 6.77
N ASP A 195 -14.14 9.74 7.64
CA ASP A 195 -13.14 10.67 8.16
C ASP A 195 -11.72 10.39 7.63
N GLY A 196 -11.58 9.44 6.69
CA GLY A 196 -10.32 9.10 6.01
C GLY A 196 -10.52 8.70 4.55
N GLY A 197 -9.45 8.20 3.94
CA GLY A 197 -9.50 7.62 2.58
C GLY A 197 -9.49 8.60 1.42
N ILE A 198 -9.09 9.86 1.64
CA ILE A 198 -8.76 10.73 0.51
C ILE A 198 -7.37 10.34 -0.02
N VAL A 199 -7.31 10.05 -1.32
CA VAL A 199 -6.09 9.71 -2.03
C VAL A 199 -5.77 10.85 -2.99
N VAL A 200 -4.54 11.31 -2.95
CA VAL A 200 -3.93 12.22 -3.93
C VAL A 200 -2.91 11.40 -4.69
N HIS A 201 -3.11 11.20 -5.99
CA HIS A 201 -2.26 10.33 -6.80
C HIS A 201 -1.68 11.10 -7.98
N GLU A 202 -0.37 11.06 -8.14
CA GLU A 202 0.31 11.63 -9.30
C GLU A 202 0.05 10.78 -10.56
N VAL A 203 -0.66 11.37 -11.50
CA VAL A 203 -1.06 10.73 -12.77
C VAL A 203 -0.29 11.35 -13.95
N PRO A 204 -0.19 10.67 -15.10
CA PRO A 204 0.43 11.27 -16.28
C PRO A 204 -0.23 12.62 -16.62
N ALA A 205 0.59 13.64 -16.92
CA ALA A 205 0.10 14.98 -17.24
C ALA A 205 -0.44 15.06 -18.69
N GLN A 206 -1.59 14.44 -18.93
CA GLN A 206 -2.28 14.40 -20.22
C GLN A 206 -3.80 14.51 -20.01
N SER A 207 -4.54 15.03 -21.00
CA SER A 207 -5.99 15.22 -20.88
C SER A 207 -6.77 13.90 -20.69
N SER A 208 -6.23 12.78 -21.20
CA SER A 208 -6.81 11.43 -21.03
C SER A 208 -6.70 10.87 -19.60
N SER A 209 -5.97 11.56 -18.71
CA SER A 209 -5.94 11.22 -17.28
C SER A 209 -7.07 11.88 -16.49
N LEU A 210 -7.78 12.86 -17.07
CA LEU A 210 -8.93 13.50 -16.44
C LEU A 210 -10.14 12.56 -16.35
N ASP A 211 -10.99 12.78 -15.34
CA ASP A 211 -12.22 12.04 -15.11
C ASP A 211 -13.28 12.96 -14.51
N ASP A 212 -14.51 12.91 -15.04
CA ASP A 212 -15.62 13.75 -14.56
C ASP A 212 -16.00 13.48 -13.09
N GLY A 213 -15.60 12.33 -12.52
CA GLY A 213 -15.91 11.91 -11.16
C GLY A 213 -15.01 12.50 -10.07
N ASP A 214 -13.88 13.10 -10.41
CA ASP A 214 -12.83 13.46 -9.45
C ASP A 214 -12.35 14.92 -9.60
N VAL A 215 -11.46 15.37 -8.71
CA VAL A 215 -10.82 16.68 -8.79
C VAL A 215 -9.35 16.51 -9.16
N PHE A 216 -8.82 17.43 -9.96
CA PHE A 216 -7.43 17.40 -10.41
C PHE A 216 -6.72 18.70 -10.05
N VAL A 217 -5.51 18.62 -9.53
CA VAL A 217 -4.64 19.76 -9.24
C VAL A 217 -3.48 19.70 -10.23
N LEU A 218 -3.40 20.69 -11.10
CA LEU A 218 -2.35 20.85 -12.11
C LEU A 218 -1.44 21.99 -11.67
N ASP A 219 -0.19 21.68 -11.33
CA ASP A 219 0.87 22.67 -11.28
C ASP A 219 1.48 22.80 -12.68
N SER A 220 1.25 23.98 -13.28
CA SER A 220 1.72 24.30 -14.62
C SER A 220 3.20 24.71 -14.69
N GLY A 221 3.85 24.80 -13.54
CA GLY A 221 5.25 25.19 -13.38
C GLY A 221 5.57 26.48 -14.13
N ASN A 222 6.64 26.43 -14.92
CA ASN A 222 7.13 27.58 -15.69
C ASN A 222 6.32 27.91 -16.94
N THR A 223 5.25 27.17 -17.24
CA THR A 223 4.44 27.40 -18.45
C THR A 223 3.62 28.67 -18.30
N ASN A 224 2.92 28.81 -17.18
CA ASN A 224 2.16 30.02 -16.87
C ASN A 224 2.08 30.35 -15.38
N HIS A 225 2.91 29.72 -14.55
CA HIS A 225 3.06 30.02 -13.12
C HIS A 225 1.74 29.95 -12.33
N THR A 226 0.78 29.13 -12.77
CA THR A 226 -0.54 29.00 -12.17
C THR A 226 -0.78 27.57 -11.70
N VAL A 227 -1.38 27.40 -10.52
CA VAL A 227 -1.90 26.11 -10.06
C VAL A 227 -3.39 26.06 -10.37
N TYR A 228 -3.81 25.08 -11.17
CA TYR A 228 -5.23 24.90 -11.52
C TYR A 228 -5.86 23.81 -10.66
N VAL A 229 -7.06 24.07 -10.13
CA VAL A 229 -7.93 23.06 -9.53
C VAL A 229 -9.08 22.81 -10.48
N TRP A 230 -8.98 21.75 -11.27
CA TRP A 230 -10.02 21.33 -12.21
C TRP A 230 -11.02 20.40 -11.51
N GLN A 231 -12.30 20.77 -11.50
CA GLN A 231 -13.36 20.03 -10.84
C GLN A 231 -14.25 19.31 -11.86
N GLY A 232 -14.22 17.98 -11.84
CA GLY A 232 -15.14 17.17 -12.65
C GLY A 232 -16.60 17.36 -12.24
N ARG A 233 -17.53 17.14 -13.18
CA ARG A 233 -18.98 17.36 -12.96
C ARG A 233 -19.58 16.57 -11.79
N ARG A 234 -19.02 15.41 -11.46
CA ARG A 234 -19.52 14.46 -10.46
C ARG A 234 -18.62 14.33 -9.22
N CYS A 235 -17.60 15.20 -9.09
CA CYS A 235 -16.72 15.18 -7.94
C CYS A 235 -17.44 15.53 -6.62
N GLN A 236 -16.93 14.96 -5.54
CA GLN A 236 -17.54 15.05 -4.22
C GLN A 236 -17.05 16.30 -3.46
N PRO A 237 -17.87 16.88 -2.56
CA PRO A 237 -17.48 18.08 -1.80
C PRO A 237 -16.17 17.91 -1.01
N MET A 238 -15.92 16.73 -0.46
CA MET A 238 -14.68 16.44 0.29
C MET A 238 -13.45 16.42 -0.62
N GLU A 239 -13.58 15.98 -1.88
CA GLU A 239 -12.51 15.99 -2.87
C GLU A 239 -12.15 17.42 -3.25
N LYS A 240 -13.16 18.30 -3.41
CA LYS A 240 -12.95 19.74 -3.65
C LYS A 240 -12.21 20.41 -2.49
N LEU A 241 -12.63 20.14 -1.25
CA LEU A 241 -11.98 20.66 -0.06
C LEU A 241 -10.51 20.23 0.00
N LYS A 242 -10.24 18.94 -0.17
CA LYS A 242 -8.87 18.42 -0.11
C LYS A 242 -8.02 18.92 -1.26
N ALA A 243 -8.56 19.05 -2.47
CA ALA A 243 -7.84 19.60 -3.61
C ALA A 243 -7.44 21.07 -3.39
N ALA A 244 -8.27 21.86 -2.70
CA ALA A 244 -7.89 23.22 -2.31
C ALA A 244 -6.71 23.22 -1.31
N GLU A 245 -6.68 22.32 -0.32
CA GLU A 245 -5.53 22.15 0.57
C GLU A 245 -4.27 21.75 -0.21
N VAL A 246 -4.38 20.76 -1.12
CA VAL A 246 -3.27 20.32 -1.97
C VAL A 246 -2.73 21.46 -2.83
N ALA A 247 -3.61 22.28 -3.41
CA ALA A 247 -3.19 23.42 -4.21
C ALA A 247 -2.45 24.48 -3.36
N GLN A 248 -2.89 24.72 -2.12
CA GLN A 248 -2.18 25.61 -1.19
C GLN A 248 -0.80 25.06 -0.82
N ASP A 249 -0.68 23.74 -0.58
CA ASP A 249 0.60 23.08 -0.29
C ASP A 249 1.60 23.19 -1.47
N LEU A 250 1.11 23.32 -2.71
CA LEU A 250 1.94 23.48 -3.92
C LEU A 250 2.35 24.92 -4.21
N ILE A 251 1.62 25.93 -3.72
CA ILE A 251 1.94 27.33 -4.00
C ILE A 251 3.32 27.69 -3.44
N THR A 252 4.10 28.36 -4.28
CA THR A 252 5.39 28.96 -3.95
C THR A 252 5.44 30.38 -4.52
N PRO A 253 6.41 31.24 -4.14
CA PRO A 253 6.56 32.56 -4.72
C PRO A 253 6.76 32.59 -6.26
N ALA A 254 7.15 31.46 -6.86
CA ALA A 254 7.26 31.33 -8.31
C ALA A 254 5.88 31.26 -9.00
N HIS A 255 4.82 30.92 -8.27
CA HIS A 255 3.45 30.81 -8.79
C HIS A 255 2.75 32.17 -8.83
N THR A 256 3.24 33.07 -9.68
CA THR A 256 2.69 34.42 -9.83
C THR A 256 1.23 34.47 -10.32
N GLY A 257 0.75 33.41 -10.97
CA GLY A 257 -0.65 33.25 -11.39
C GLY A 257 -1.59 32.75 -10.29
N GLY A 258 -1.06 32.36 -9.13
CA GLY A 258 -1.82 31.89 -7.97
C GLY A 258 -2.58 30.59 -8.23
N VAL A 259 -3.70 30.40 -7.51
CA VAL A 259 -4.60 29.26 -7.69
C VAL A 259 -5.85 29.66 -8.47
N GLN A 260 -6.16 28.91 -9.52
CA GLN A 260 -7.39 29.05 -10.28
C GLN A 260 -8.25 27.80 -10.18
N VAL A 261 -9.42 27.94 -9.58
CA VAL A 261 -10.42 26.86 -9.53
C VAL A 261 -11.28 26.94 -10.79
N LEU A 262 -11.46 25.81 -11.50
CA LEU A 262 -12.19 25.69 -12.76
C LEU A 262 -13.12 24.49 -12.69
N ALA A 263 -14.44 24.72 -12.67
CA ALA A 263 -15.38 23.63 -12.91
C ALA A 263 -15.43 23.27 -14.39
N GLN A 264 -15.58 21.97 -14.70
CA GLN A 264 -15.56 21.47 -16.09
C GLN A 264 -16.58 22.16 -17.01
N ASP A 265 -17.74 22.55 -16.47
CA ASP A 265 -18.81 23.25 -17.20
C ASP A 265 -18.54 24.74 -17.44
N GLU A 266 -17.50 25.32 -16.83
CA GLU A 266 -17.06 26.67 -17.15
C GLU A 266 -16.41 26.73 -18.53
N GLY A 267 -16.76 27.72 -19.35
CA GLY A 267 -16.18 27.86 -20.71
C GLY A 267 -14.66 28.00 -20.74
N ARG A 268 -14.04 28.47 -19.65
CA ARG A 268 -12.58 28.58 -19.49
C ARG A 268 -11.89 27.30 -19.03
N SER A 269 -12.61 26.24 -18.64
CA SER A 269 -12.05 24.99 -18.12
C SER A 269 -11.17 24.26 -19.13
N GLY A 270 -11.41 24.48 -20.43
CA GLY A 270 -10.66 23.89 -21.53
C GLY A 270 -9.17 24.27 -21.55
N ILE A 271 -8.75 25.32 -20.81
CA ILE A 271 -7.33 25.66 -20.67
C ILE A 271 -6.52 24.51 -20.05
N VAL A 272 -7.09 23.78 -19.08
CA VAL A 272 -6.40 22.68 -18.39
C VAL A 272 -6.10 21.54 -19.36
N ALA A 273 -7.10 21.12 -20.14
CA ALA A 273 -6.93 20.05 -21.12
C ALA A 273 -5.91 20.44 -22.21
N ARG A 274 -5.93 21.68 -22.69
CA ARG A 274 -4.97 22.20 -23.67
C ARG A 274 -3.53 22.16 -23.13
N LEU A 275 -3.30 22.69 -21.93
CA LEU A 275 -1.98 22.66 -21.30
C LEU A 275 -1.44 21.23 -21.16
N LEU A 276 -2.30 20.29 -20.76
CA LEU A 276 -1.94 18.88 -20.64
C LEU A 276 -1.61 18.24 -22.00
N ASP A 277 -2.39 18.52 -23.04
CA ASP A 277 -2.16 17.97 -24.38
C ASP A 277 -0.93 18.58 -25.07
N GLU A 278 -0.68 19.88 -24.87
CA GLU A 278 0.55 20.55 -25.31
C GLU A 278 1.79 19.95 -24.64
N ALA A 279 1.74 19.69 -23.34
CA ALA A 279 2.84 19.04 -22.62
C ALA A 279 3.06 17.59 -23.06
N ALA A 280 1.99 16.89 -23.45
CA ALA A 280 2.06 15.56 -24.03
C ALA A 280 2.47 15.53 -25.51
N GLY A 281 2.74 16.69 -26.14
CA GLY A 281 3.18 16.78 -27.53
C GLY A 281 2.08 16.52 -28.57
N LYS A 282 0.80 16.63 -28.20
CA LYS A 282 -0.32 16.46 -29.13
C LYS A 282 -0.55 17.75 -29.92
N VAL A 283 -0.02 17.80 -31.14
CA VAL A 283 0.04 19.01 -31.99
C VAL A 283 -1.31 19.33 -32.68
N ASP A 284 -2.20 18.35 -32.79
CA ASP A 284 -3.52 18.46 -33.44
C ASP A 284 -4.68 18.39 -32.42
N ALA A 285 -4.58 19.08 -31.29
CA ALA A 285 -5.70 19.22 -30.36
C ALA A 285 -6.83 20.06 -31.01
N SER A 286 -7.64 19.41 -31.84
CA SER A 286 -8.72 20.02 -32.60
C SER A 286 -9.87 20.50 -31.72
N GLU A 287 -10.64 21.43 -32.27
CA GLU A 287 -11.57 22.34 -31.62
C GLU A 287 -12.58 21.70 -30.66
N GLY A 288 -12.46 22.06 -29.37
CA GLY A 288 -13.47 21.84 -28.34
C GLY A 288 -13.04 20.82 -27.30
N ALA A 289 -13.09 21.21 -26.02
CA ALA A 289 -12.92 20.26 -24.93
C ALA A 289 -14.00 19.17 -25.04
N PRO A 290 -13.66 17.88 -24.88
CA PRO A 290 -14.64 16.80 -24.97
C PRO A 290 -15.78 17.01 -23.97
N ALA A 291 -16.97 16.55 -24.34
CA ALA A 291 -18.18 16.72 -23.53
C ALA A 291 -18.09 16.02 -22.16
N SER A 292 -17.22 15.01 -22.02
CA SER A 292 -16.95 14.26 -20.79
C SER A 292 -15.56 13.64 -20.82
N TYR A 293 -14.94 13.47 -19.66
CA TYR A 293 -13.69 12.76 -19.45
C TYR A 293 -13.94 11.48 -18.64
N ALA A 294 -13.23 10.41 -18.98
CA ALA A 294 -13.34 9.11 -18.32
C ALA A 294 -11.96 8.47 -18.22
N SER A 295 -11.49 8.26 -16.99
CA SER A 295 -10.20 7.63 -16.71
C SER A 295 -10.29 6.80 -15.43
N ALA A 296 -9.91 5.52 -15.51
CA ALA A 296 -9.92 4.64 -14.35
C ALA A 296 -8.99 5.16 -13.26
N ARG A 297 -9.39 5.01 -11.99
CA ARG A 297 -8.53 5.37 -10.85
C ARG A 297 -7.32 4.43 -10.80
N PRO A 298 -6.12 4.93 -10.44
CA PRO A 298 -4.90 4.11 -10.33
C PRO A 298 -4.90 3.19 -9.09
N VAL A 299 -5.88 3.37 -8.20
CA VAL A 299 -6.09 2.55 -7.01
C VAL A 299 -7.42 1.82 -7.16
N ALA A 300 -7.39 0.49 -7.12
CA ALA A 300 -8.55 -0.38 -7.13
C ALA A 300 -9.24 -0.37 -5.77
N SER A 301 -10.56 -0.58 -5.77
CA SER A 301 -11.34 -0.93 -4.59
C SER A 301 -12.09 -2.21 -4.89
N THR A 302 -11.81 -3.28 -4.14
CA THR A 302 -12.50 -4.57 -4.30
C THR A 302 -14.00 -4.46 -4.02
N ARG A 303 -14.43 -3.52 -3.17
CA ARG A 303 -15.85 -3.17 -2.96
C ARG A 303 -16.51 -2.57 -4.21
N HIS A 304 -15.82 -1.71 -4.94
CA HIS A 304 -16.43 -1.01 -6.08
C HIS A 304 -16.59 -1.92 -7.30
N ALA A 305 -15.67 -2.89 -7.49
CA ALA A 305 -15.79 -3.91 -8.55
C ALA A 305 -16.99 -4.85 -8.34
N ALA A 306 -17.33 -5.17 -7.08
CA ALA A 306 -18.50 -5.98 -6.75
C ALA A 306 -19.82 -5.22 -6.95
N GLN A 307 -19.86 -3.92 -6.62
CA GLN A 307 -21.07 -3.10 -6.74
C GLN A 307 -21.42 -2.70 -8.18
N SER A 308 -20.42 -2.49 -9.05
CA SER A 308 -20.67 -2.14 -10.46
C SER A 308 -21.25 -3.28 -11.29
N SER A 309 -21.08 -4.53 -10.86
CA SER A 309 -21.43 -5.73 -11.65
C SER A 309 -22.78 -6.33 -11.28
N GLY A 310 -23.56 -5.72 -10.37
CA GLY A 310 -24.85 -6.25 -9.92
C GLY A 310 -24.79 -7.65 -9.30
N ASN A 311 -23.58 -8.13 -9.00
CA ASN A 311 -23.34 -9.49 -8.55
C ASN A 311 -23.43 -9.54 -7.03
N THR A 312 -24.09 -10.57 -6.47
CA THR A 312 -24.06 -10.82 -5.03
C THR A 312 -22.60 -11.02 -4.65
N GLY A 313 -22.10 -10.20 -3.72
CA GLY A 313 -20.69 -10.21 -3.32
C GLY A 313 -20.18 -11.61 -3.00
N ARG A 314 -18.88 -11.83 -3.20
CA ARG A 314 -18.21 -13.09 -2.85
C ARG A 314 -18.54 -13.46 -1.39
N PRO A 315 -18.93 -14.70 -1.08
CA PRO A 315 -19.27 -15.07 0.30
C PRO A 315 -18.01 -15.04 1.18
N GLN A 316 -18.20 -14.72 2.44
CA GLN A 316 -17.14 -14.86 3.45
C GLN A 316 -16.78 -16.35 3.62
N LYS A 317 -15.49 -16.65 3.79
CA LYS A 317 -15.02 -18.05 3.95
C LYS A 317 -13.92 -18.15 4.99
N LEU A 318 -14.06 -19.11 5.90
CA LEU A 318 -13.04 -19.49 6.86
C LEU A 318 -12.44 -20.84 6.50
N TRP A 319 -11.12 -20.85 6.31
CA TRP A 319 -10.33 -22.05 6.04
C TRP A 319 -9.41 -22.33 7.22
N ARG A 320 -9.10 -23.60 7.47
CA ARG A 320 -8.17 -24.06 8.49
C ARG A 320 -7.00 -24.76 7.82
N LEU A 321 -5.80 -24.35 8.21
CA LEU A 321 -4.53 -24.99 7.87
C LEU A 321 -4.06 -25.77 9.11
N SER A 322 -4.11 -27.09 9.06
CA SER A 322 -3.81 -27.96 10.19
C SER A 322 -2.96 -29.17 9.77
N ASP A 323 -2.00 -29.57 10.59
CA ASP A 323 -1.24 -30.82 10.43
C ASP A 323 -1.69 -31.95 11.39
N ALA A 324 -2.77 -31.75 12.13
CA ALA A 324 -3.30 -32.70 13.11
C ALA A 324 -3.64 -34.09 12.52
N SER A 325 -3.84 -34.18 11.20
CA SER A 325 -4.07 -35.44 10.49
C SER A 325 -2.79 -36.27 10.25
N GLY A 326 -1.62 -35.73 10.59
CA GLY A 326 -0.31 -36.28 10.25
C GLY A 326 0.28 -35.72 8.94
N SER A 327 -0.50 -34.92 8.21
CA SER A 327 -0.06 -34.16 7.03
C SER A 327 -0.79 -32.82 6.99
N LEU A 328 -0.18 -31.80 6.38
CA LEU A 328 -0.76 -30.47 6.27
C LEU A 328 -1.99 -30.50 5.35
N SER A 329 -3.17 -30.15 5.88
CA SER A 329 -4.42 -30.00 5.13
C SER A 329 -4.93 -28.55 5.17
N PHE A 330 -5.66 -28.15 4.13
CA PHE A 330 -6.26 -26.82 4.00
C PHE A 330 -7.75 -26.95 3.68
N ASP A 331 -8.57 -26.91 4.73
CA ASP A 331 -9.98 -27.31 4.69
C ASP A 331 -10.92 -26.12 4.94
N LEU A 332 -12.04 -26.06 4.19
CA LEU A 332 -13.09 -25.06 4.42
C LEU A 332 -13.87 -25.44 5.69
N ILE A 333 -13.89 -24.56 6.68
CA ILE A 333 -14.57 -24.77 7.97
C ILE A 333 -15.93 -24.07 8.02
N GLN A 334 -16.02 -22.86 7.48
CA GLN A 334 -17.24 -22.05 7.53
C GLN A 334 -17.40 -21.24 6.24
N GLU A 335 -18.63 -21.18 5.74
CA GLU A 335 -19.06 -20.21 4.73
C GLU A 335 -20.08 -19.25 5.36
N GLY A 336 -19.94 -17.94 5.11
CA GLY A 336 -20.68 -16.88 5.78
C GLY A 336 -20.00 -16.36 7.04
N MET A 337 -20.79 -15.83 7.97
CA MET A 337 -20.28 -15.17 9.17
C MET A 337 -19.49 -16.13 10.07
N ALA A 338 -18.32 -15.68 10.51
CA ALA A 338 -17.49 -16.36 11.50
C ALA A 338 -17.38 -15.51 12.78
N SER A 339 -17.01 -16.16 13.88
CA SER A 339 -16.71 -15.55 15.17
C SER A 339 -15.37 -16.05 15.68
N LEU A 340 -14.80 -15.39 16.69
CA LEU A 340 -13.55 -15.85 17.32
C LEU A 340 -13.62 -17.30 17.82
N ASN A 341 -14.80 -17.80 18.20
CA ASN A 341 -14.98 -19.17 18.65
C ASN A 341 -14.76 -20.22 17.54
N ASN A 342 -14.70 -19.80 16.28
CA ASN A 342 -14.41 -20.68 15.15
C ASN A 342 -12.90 -20.90 14.94
N PHE A 343 -12.04 -20.16 15.66
CA PHE A 343 -10.59 -20.24 15.56
C PHE A 343 -10.04 -21.09 16.71
N ASP A 344 -9.36 -22.19 16.37
CA ASP A 344 -8.69 -23.05 17.34
C ASP A 344 -7.26 -22.56 17.58
N SER A 345 -6.92 -22.27 18.84
CA SER A 345 -5.56 -21.84 19.25
C SER A 345 -4.43 -22.75 18.78
N ASN A 346 -4.69 -23.99 18.37
CA ASN A 346 -3.68 -24.95 17.95
C ASN A 346 -3.40 -24.97 16.44
N ASP A 347 -4.04 -24.12 15.62
CA ASP A 347 -3.85 -24.14 14.17
C ASP A 347 -3.77 -22.73 13.56
N VAL A 348 -3.53 -22.67 12.24
CA VAL A 348 -3.59 -21.44 11.44
C VAL A 348 -4.90 -21.41 10.65
N PHE A 349 -5.52 -20.23 10.55
CA PHE A 349 -6.76 -20.04 9.79
C PHE A 349 -6.61 -18.95 8.74
N LEU A 350 -7.31 -19.09 7.62
CA LEU A 350 -7.46 -18.06 6.60
C LEU A 350 -8.92 -17.62 6.55
N TRP A 351 -9.17 -16.35 6.87
CA TRP A 351 -10.47 -15.70 6.80
C TRP A 351 -10.52 -14.76 5.59
N ASP A 352 -11.36 -15.09 4.62
CA ASP A 352 -11.65 -14.27 3.46
C ASP A 352 -12.88 -13.41 3.71
N ASP A 353 -12.68 -12.11 3.90
CA ASP A 353 -13.74 -11.16 4.22
C ASP A 353 -14.46 -10.67 2.95
N ALA A 354 -14.98 -11.61 2.15
CA ALA A 354 -15.72 -11.32 0.92
C ALA A 354 -14.91 -10.48 -0.09
N GLY A 355 -13.60 -10.71 -0.18
CA GLY A 355 -12.70 -9.95 -1.05
C GLY A 355 -12.33 -8.53 -0.55
N ARG A 356 -12.76 -8.12 0.66
CA ARG A 356 -12.28 -6.86 1.26
C ARG A 356 -10.84 -7.00 1.72
N ASP A 357 -10.60 -8.02 2.53
CA ASP A 357 -9.31 -8.36 3.12
C ASP A 357 -9.22 -9.87 3.29
N VAL A 358 -8.02 -10.42 3.18
CA VAL A 358 -7.71 -11.81 3.57
C VAL A 358 -6.89 -11.77 4.85
N TRP A 359 -7.42 -12.37 5.90
CA TRP A 359 -6.79 -12.44 7.21
C TRP A 359 -6.22 -13.83 7.44
N VAL A 360 -5.00 -13.89 7.93
CA VAL A 360 -4.38 -15.11 8.43
C VAL A 360 -4.31 -15.01 9.94
N TRP A 361 -5.05 -15.86 10.64
CA TRP A 361 -5.03 -15.92 12.09
C TRP A 361 -4.11 -17.05 12.53
N GLU A 362 -3.08 -16.73 13.31
CA GLU A 362 -2.05 -17.63 13.79
C GLU A 362 -2.35 -18.03 15.24
N GLY A 363 -2.75 -19.29 15.45
CA GLY A 363 -2.96 -19.86 16.77
C GLY A 363 -1.67 -19.91 17.60
N ARG A 364 -1.75 -19.59 18.89
CA ARG A 364 -0.60 -19.61 19.79
C ARG A 364 0.07 -20.99 19.94
N GLY A 365 -0.68 -22.06 19.69
CA GLY A 365 -0.26 -23.45 19.71
C GLY A 365 -0.06 -24.07 18.32
N ALA A 366 -0.22 -23.29 17.24
CA ALA A 366 0.01 -23.74 15.87
C ALA A 366 1.41 -24.32 15.69
N SER A 367 1.55 -25.36 14.88
CA SER A 367 2.82 -26.05 14.65
C SER A 367 3.82 -25.16 13.89
N ALA A 368 5.13 -25.43 14.00
CA ALA A 368 6.14 -24.70 13.21
C ALA A 368 5.92 -24.87 11.70
N THR A 369 5.43 -26.04 11.29
CA THR A 369 5.08 -26.33 9.90
C THR A 369 3.94 -25.42 9.43
N GLU A 370 2.86 -25.31 10.20
CA GLU A 370 1.73 -24.43 9.87
C GLU A 370 2.16 -22.96 9.83
N ARG A 371 2.90 -22.51 10.84
CA ARG A 371 3.41 -21.12 10.94
C ARG A 371 4.40 -20.74 9.84
N SER A 372 5.10 -21.70 9.23
CA SER A 372 6.02 -21.40 8.12
C SER A 372 5.31 -21.34 6.76
N GLN A 373 4.12 -21.92 6.63
CA GLN A 373 3.42 -22.11 5.36
C GLN A 373 2.34 -21.07 5.07
N TRP A 374 1.91 -20.30 6.07
CA TRP A 374 0.76 -19.40 5.92
C TRP A 374 0.88 -18.41 4.75
N LEU A 375 2.08 -17.86 4.49
CA LEU A 375 2.28 -16.87 3.43
C LEU A 375 2.12 -17.52 2.05
N GLN A 376 2.65 -18.74 1.89
CA GLN A 376 2.50 -19.51 0.66
C GLN A 376 1.04 -19.89 0.43
N VAL A 377 0.35 -20.33 1.48
CA VAL A 377 -1.08 -20.68 1.44
C VAL A 377 -1.94 -19.46 1.10
N ALA A 378 -1.71 -18.32 1.75
CA ALA A 378 -2.43 -17.07 1.46
C ALA A 378 -2.20 -16.59 0.02
N GLN A 379 -0.97 -16.64 -0.47
CA GLN A 379 -0.66 -16.32 -1.87
C GLN A 379 -1.30 -17.30 -2.86
N ALA A 380 -1.24 -18.61 -2.58
CA ALA A 380 -1.86 -19.63 -3.41
C ALA A 380 -3.37 -19.46 -3.45
N TYR A 381 -4.00 -19.15 -2.32
CA TYR A 381 -5.42 -18.84 -2.23
C TYR A 381 -5.79 -17.63 -3.10
N VAL A 382 -5.08 -16.51 -2.94
CA VAL A 382 -5.27 -15.30 -3.74
C VAL A 382 -5.10 -15.56 -5.25
N ARG A 383 -4.08 -16.34 -5.64
CA ARG A 383 -3.87 -16.74 -7.04
C ARG A 383 -4.98 -17.65 -7.56
N HIS A 384 -5.41 -18.62 -6.77
CA HIS A 384 -6.50 -19.51 -7.13
C HIS A 384 -7.77 -18.70 -7.41
N LEU A 385 -8.09 -17.72 -6.56
CA LEU A 385 -9.24 -16.85 -6.79
C LEU A 385 -9.14 -16.08 -8.10
N ALA A 386 -7.98 -15.51 -8.39
CA ALA A 386 -7.75 -14.81 -9.65
C ALA A 386 -7.88 -15.73 -10.88
N GLY A 387 -7.54 -17.02 -10.76
CA GLY A 387 -7.61 -18.00 -11.84
C GLY A 387 -8.96 -18.74 -11.97
N SER A 388 -9.77 -18.79 -10.91
CA SER A 388 -10.96 -19.64 -10.83
C SER A 388 -12.29 -18.92 -11.10
N GLY A 389 -12.30 -17.64 -11.47
CA GLY A 389 -13.54 -16.89 -11.67
C GLY A 389 -13.52 -15.99 -12.90
N GLY A 390 -14.67 -15.88 -13.57
CA GLY A 390 -14.92 -14.82 -14.57
C GLY A 390 -14.85 -13.42 -13.95
N ASP A 391 -15.40 -12.41 -14.63
CA ASP A 391 -15.25 -10.96 -14.32
C ASP A 391 -15.36 -10.53 -12.84
N SER A 392 -16.00 -11.33 -11.98
CA SER A 392 -16.14 -11.10 -10.52
C SER A 392 -14.89 -11.38 -9.66
N TYR A 393 -13.88 -12.09 -10.18
CA TYR A 393 -12.65 -12.43 -9.45
C TYR A 393 -11.37 -11.88 -10.08
N GLY A 394 -11.49 -11.13 -11.18
CA GLY A 394 -10.35 -10.62 -11.95
C GLY A 394 -9.41 -9.70 -11.16
N SER A 395 -9.87 -9.11 -10.05
CA SER A 395 -9.07 -8.26 -9.15
C SER A 395 -8.65 -8.94 -7.84
N ALA A 396 -8.91 -10.24 -7.67
CA ALA A 396 -8.62 -10.95 -6.41
C ALA A 396 -7.13 -10.91 -6.03
N TYR A 397 -6.22 -10.83 -7.01
CA TYR A 397 -4.78 -10.71 -6.79
C TYR A 397 -4.35 -9.41 -6.08
N LEU A 398 -5.23 -8.40 -6.04
CA LEU A 398 -5.03 -7.14 -5.34
C LEU A 398 -5.58 -7.15 -3.91
N THR A 399 -6.23 -8.24 -3.47
CA THR A 399 -6.82 -8.30 -2.13
C THR A 399 -5.74 -8.13 -1.07
N PRO A 400 -5.88 -7.16 -0.14
CA PRO A 400 -4.96 -7.00 0.97
C PRO A 400 -4.85 -8.28 1.80
N VAL A 401 -3.65 -8.56 2.31
CA VAL A 401 -3.39 -9.72 3.18
C VAL A 401 -2.82 -9.21 4.50
N ALA A 402 -3.41 -9.65 5.61
CA ALA A 402 -2.93 -9.35 6.94
C ALA A 402 -2.78 -10.62 7.78
N LYS A 403 -1.77 -10.67 8.64
CA LYS A 403 -1.54 -11.74 9.61
C LYS A 403 -1.78 -11.21 11.02
N VAL A 404 -2.62 -11.90 11.77
CA VAL A 404 -3.00 -11.60 13.15
C VAL A 404 -2.67 -12.80 14.05
N ARG A 405 -2.35 -12.57 15.31
CA ARG A 405 -1.99 -13.63 16.27
C ARG A 405 -3.06 -13.78 17.35
N ASP A 406 -3.30 -15.02 17.78
CA ASP A 406 -4.17 -15.35 18.90
C ASP A 406 -3.84 -14.52 20.16
N GLY A 407 -4.82 -13.75 20.64
CA GLY A 407 -4.72 -12.87 21.81
C GLY A 407 -4.19 -11.45 21.52
N TYR A 408 -3.83 -11.16 20.27
CA TYR A 408 -3.40 -9.86 19.77
C TYR A 408 -4.22 -9.42 18.55
N GLU A 409 -5.52 -9.74 18.57
CA GLU A 409 -6.42 -9.41 17.48
C GLU A 409 -6.55 -7.90 17.26
N SER A 410 -6.28 -7.45 16.03
CA SER A 410 -6.43 -6.04 15.70
C SER A 410 -7.90 -5.61 15.61
N PRO A 411 -8.22 -4.32 15.86
CA PRO A 411 -9.57 -3.80 15.67
C PRO A 411 -10.13 -4.07 14.28
N ALA A 412 -9.30 -3.95 13.23
CA ALA A 412 -9.71 -4.21 11.85
C ALA A 412 -10.08 -5.69 11.62
N PHE A 413 -9.31 -6.64 12.17
CA PHE A 413 -9.67 -8.05 12.12
C PHE A 413 -10.99 -8.34 12.82
N LEU A 414 -11.16 -7.84 14.05
CA LEU A 414 -12.38 -8.04 14.84
C LEU A 414 -13.62 -7.46 14.14
N GLN A 415 -13.47 -6.32 13.48
CA GLN A 415 -14.54 -5.70 12.70
C GLN A 415 -14.90 -6.53 11.45
N SER A 416 -13.92 -7.17 10.81
CA SER A 416 -14.17 -8.04 9.65
C SER A 416 -15.11 -9.21 10.00
N LEU A 417 -15.01 -9.75 11.22
CA LEU A 417 -15.88 -10.83 11.71
C LEU A 417 -17.31 -10.37 12.02
N GLN A 418 -17.51 -9.09 12.31
CA GLN A 418 -18.81 -8.51 12.63
C GLN A 418 -19.58 -7.99 11.41
N THR A 419 -18.87 -7.79 10.29
CA THR A 419 -19.45 -7.17 9.10
C THR A 419 -20.27 -8.20 8.33
N SER A 420 -21.60 -8.05 8.37
CA SER A 420 -22.50 -8.90 7.59
C SER A 420 -22.59 -8.43 6.13
N VAL A 421 -22.63 -9.39 5.20
CA VAL A 421 -22.87 -9.14 3.77
C VAL A 421 -24.38 -9.28 3.54
N TYR A 422 -25.12 -8.17 3.63
CA TYR A 422 -26.54 -8.09 3.27
C TYR A 422 -26.75 -7.10 2.13
#